data_AF-F0VG87-F1
#
_entry.id   AF-F0VG87-F1
#
_cell.length_a   1.000
_cell.length_b   1.000
_cell.length_c   1.000
_cell.angle_alpha   90.00
_cell.angle_beta   90.00
_cell.angle_gamma   90.00
#
_symmetry.space_group_name_H-M   'P 1'
#
loop_
_entity.id
_entity.type
_entity.pdbx_description
1 polymer ?
#
loop_
_entity_poly.entity_id
_entity_poly.type
_entity_poly.pdbx_seq_one_letter_code
_entity_poly.pdbx_strand_id
1 'polypeptide(L)'
;MKADPTLQQKIFQYQVVGRKQPTEAEPTPSLFRMRLFARNKVLAVSKFWYLLKKMKKVKKSTGEILAVNEIREKRATFVKNFGVWLRYDSRTGTHNMYKEVRDISQNGAVSQLYAEMAGRHRALPSNIQIIRVAEIKASQCRRPHMQQMFDSKLKLPAIRRIFPTPKDKKSVFCARKPTLFLQ
;
A
#
# COMPACT_ATOMS: atom_id res chain seq x y z
N MET A 1 7.40 12.35 21.43
CA MET A 1 6.05 11.83 21.08
C MET A 1 6.19 10.40 20.58
N LYS A 2 5.32 9.48 21.00
CA LYS A 2 5.25 8.11 20.46
C LYS A 2 4.44 8.12 19.16
N ALA A 3 4.72 7.21 18.22
CA ALA A 3 3.98 7.11 16.97
C ALA A 3 2.56 6.56 17.18
N ASP A 4 1.57 7.12 16.50
CA ASP A 4 0.17 6.66 16.54
C ASP A 4 -0.03 5.46 15.59
N PRO A 5 -0.38 4.26 16.08
CA PRO A 5 -0.55 3.07 15.25
C PRO A 5 -1.86 3.03 14.46
N THR A 6 -2.81 3.95 14.70
CA THR A 6 -4.16 3.92 14.11
C THR A 6 -4.22 4.49 12.69
N LEU A 7 -3.26 5.35 12.34
CA LEU A 7 -3.31 6.15 11.11
C LEU A 7 -3.01 5.34 9.84
N GLN A 8 -2.32 4.21 9.95
CA GLN A 8 -1.89 3.41 8.80
C GLN A 8 -2.07 1.91 9.03
N GLN A 9 -2.42 1.20 7.96
CA GLN A 9 -2.43 -0.26 7.97
C GLN A 9 -0.99 -0.78 8.06
N LYS A 10 -0.78 -1.84 8.85
CA LYS A 10 0.50 -2.55 8.95
C LYS A 10 0.82 -3.29 7.65
N ILE A 11 1.39 -2.57 6.68
CA ILE A 11 1.87 -3.08 5.40
C ILE A 11 3.31 -2.63 5.22
N PHE A 12 4.16 -3.59 4.85
CA PHE A 12 5.58 -3.37 4.62
C PHE A 12 5.98 -3.92 3.26
N GLN A 13 6.95 -3.28 2.63
CA GLN A 13 7.56 -3.76 1.42
C GLN A 13 8.69 -4.74 1.75
N TYR A 14 8.70 -5.87 1.06
CA TYR A 14 9.75 -6.88 1.18
C TYR A 14 10.32 -7.19 -0.20
N GLN A 15 11.63 -7.38 -0.25
CA GLN A 15 12.32 -8.05 -1.33
C GLN A 15 12.51 -9.52 -0.94
N VAL A 16 11.88 -10.41 -1.69
CA VAL A 16 12.06 -11.85 -1.53
C VAL A 16 12.89 -12.36 -2.69
N VAL A 17 13.96 -13.09 -2.37
CA VAL A 17 14.83 -13.76 -3.32
C VAL A 17 14.74 -15.26 -3.07
N GLY A 18 14.48 -16.03 -4.12
CA GLY A 18 14.43 -17.49 -4.06
C GLY A 18 14.86 -18.10 -5.39
N ARG A 19 15.14 -19.40 -5.38
CA ARG A 19 15.52 -20.17 -6.57
C ARG A 19 14.88 -21.56 -6.52
N LYS A 20 14.98 -22.31 -7.61
CA LYS A 20 14.72 -23.75 -7.57
C LYS A 20 15.80 -24.43 -6.73
N GLN A 21 15.46 -25.56 -6.12
CA GLN A 21 16.48 -26.39 -5.47
C GLN A 21 17.42 -26.94 -6.54
N PRO A 22 18.75 -26.86 -6.36
CA PRO A 22 19.71 -27.44 -7.29
C PRO A 22 19.49 -28.95 -7.45
N THR A 23 19.60 -29.44 -8.68
CA THR A 23 19.56 -30.87 -9.02
C THR A 23 20.80 -31.25 -9.82
N GLU A 24 21.11 -32.54 -9.96
CA GLU A 24 22.24 -33.00 -10.79
C GLU A 24 22.14 -32.51 -12.24
N ALA A 25 20.91 -32.40 -12.77
CA ALA A 25 20.65 -31.88 -14.10
C ALA A 25 20.77 -30.34 -14.20
N GLU A 26 20.46 -29.60 -13.14
CA GLU A 26 20.53 -28.13 -13.10
C GLU A 26 21.21 -27.69 -11.78
N PRO A 27 22.57 -27.71 -11.71
CA PRO A 27 23.29 -27.40 -10.48
C PRO A 27 23.27 -25.91 -10.13
N THR A 28 23.09 -25.03 -11.13
CA THR A 28 23.09 -23.57 -10.98
C THR A 28 21.77 -22.96 -11.44
N PRO A 29 20.66 -23.18 -10.71
CA PRO A 29 19.35 -22.70 -11.13
C PRO A 29 19.24 -21.18 -11.06
N SER A 30 18.42 -20.62 -11.95
CA SER A 30 18.16 -19.17 -12.03
C SER A 30 17.57 -18.62 -10.73
N LEU A 31 18.05 -17.44 -10.33
CA LEU A 31 17.53 -16.70 -9.17
C LEU A 31 16.31 -15.85 -9.55
N PHE A 32 15.30 -15.85 -8.69
CA PHE A 32 14.10 -15.03 -8.81
C PHE A 32 14.06 -14.00 -7.70
N ARG A 33 13.77 -12.75 -8.05
CA ARG A 33 13.64 -11.63 -7.12
C ARG A 33 12.31 -10.92 -7.35
N MET A 34 11.56 -10.69 -6.27
CA MET A 34 10.29 -9.95 -6.32
C MET A 34 10.21 -8.92 -5.19
N ARG A 35 9.65 -7.76 -5.50
CA ARG A 35 9.24 -6.75 -4.50
C ARG A 35 7.76 -6.92 -4.22
N LEU A 36 7.39 -7.13 -2.97
CA LEU A 36 6.03 -7.48 -2.55
C LEU A 36 5.62 -6.69 -1.33
N PHE A 37 4.31 -6.43 -1.21
CA PHE A 37 3.73 -5.80 -0.02
C PHE A 37 2.99 -6.84 0.82
N ALA A 38 3.33 -6.91 2.10
CA ALA A 38 2.74 -7.86 3.05
C ALA A 38 2.74 -7.29 4.48
N ARG A 39 1.92 -7.88 5.35
CA ARG A 39 1.85 -7.44 6.77
C ARG A 39 3.06 -7.89 7.59
N ASN A 40 3.71 -8.98 7.19
CA ASN A 40 4.89 -9.53 7.83
C ASN A 40 5.73 -10.35 6.83
N LYS A 41 6.92 -10.77 7.26
CA LYS A 41 7.87 -11.58 6.49
C LYS A 41 7.29 -12.92 6.00
N VAL A 42 6.51 -13.61 6.84
CA VAL A 42 5.92 -14.92 6.50
C VAL A 42 4.92 -14.79 5.35
N LEU A 43 4.03 -13.78 5.41
CA LEU A 43 3.07 -13.50 4.36
C LEU A 43 3.74 -13.04 3.06
N ALA A 44 4.88 -12.35 3.14
CA ALA A 44 5.67 -12.00 1.96
C ALA A 44 6.18 -13.26 1.23
N VAL A 45 6.72 -14.22 1.97
CA VAL A 45 7.17 -15.52 1.42
C VAL A 45 5.99 -16.31 0.83
N SER A 46 4.84 -16.32 1.51
CA SER A 46 3.63 -16.97 0.98
C SER A 46 3.18 -16.37 -0.36
N LYS A 47 3.10 -15.03 -0.44
CA LYS A 47 2.78 -14.32 -1.68
C LYS A 47 3.83 -14.58 -2.78
N PHE A 48 5.11 -14.62 -2.43
CA PHE A 48 6.18 -14.93 -3.37
C PHE A 48 5.95 -16.29 -4.04
N TRP A 49 5.72 -17.34 -3.26
CA TRP A 49 5.46 -18.68 -3.81
C TRP A 49 4.19 -18.74 -4.64
N TYR A 50 3.12 -18.07 -4.22
CA TYR A 50 1.89 -17.99 -5.00
C TYR A 50 2.12 -17.39 -6.39
N LEU A 51 2.87 -16.28 -6.47
CA LEU A 51 3.16 -15.61 -7.74
C LEU A 51 4.16 -16.39 -8.59
N LEU A 52 5.19 -16.95 -7.97
CA LEU A 52 6.22 -17.72 -8.69
C LEU A 52 5.64 -19.00 -9.30
N LYS A 53 4.69 -19.65 -8.61
CA LYS A 53 3.92 -20.78 -9.16
C LYS A 53 3.20 -20.40 -10.45
N LYS A 54 2.58 -19.21 -10.49
CA LYS A 54 1.86 -18.72 -11.69
C LYS A 54 2.80 -18.35 -12.84
N MET A 55 3.96 -17.78 -12.55
CA MET A 55 4.86 -17.27 -13.59
C MET A 55 5.86 -18.30 -14.12
N LYS A 56 6.44 -19.14 -13.25
CA LYS A 56 7.57 -20.03 -13.57
C LYS A 56 7.35 -21.48 -13.14
N LYS A 57 6.12 -21.85 -12.72
CA LYS A 57 5.73 -23.20 -12.27
C LYS A 57 6.61 -23.77 -11.13
N VAL A 58 7.29 -22.92 -10.37
CA VAL A 58 8.09 -23.32 -9.19
C VAL A 58 7.19 -23.38 -7.95
N LYS A 59 7.30 -24.44 -7.17
CA LYS A 59 6.54 -24.65 -5.92
C LYS A 59 7.46 -24.46 -4.71
N LYS A 60 6.86 -24.23 -3.54
CA LYS A 60 7.59 -24.16 -2.26
C LYS A 60 8.37 -25.44 -1.95
N SER A 61 7.87 -26.61 -2.38
CA SER A 61 8.54 -27.90 -2.14
C SER A 61 9.75 -28.15 -3.03
N THR A 62 9.84 -27.48 -4.18
CA THR A 62 10.90 -27.67 -5.19
C THR A 62 11.83 -26.47 -5.29
N GLY A 63 11.73 -25.54 -4.34
CA GLY A 63 12.48 -24.30 -4.35
C GLY A 63 12.83 -23.86 -2.93
N GLU A 64 13.84 -23.01 -2.85
CA GLU A 64 14.36 -22.50 -1.60
C GLU A 64 14.37 -20.96 -1.59
N ILE A 65 14.16 -20.39 -0.41
CA ILE A 65 14.25 -18.94 -0.20
C ILE A 65 15.68 -18.62 0.25
N LEU A 66 16.34 -17.72 -0.47
CA LEU A 66 17.69 -17.28 -0.15
C LEU A 66 17.68 -16.10 0.82
N ALA A 67 16.81 -15.12 0.58
CA ALA A 67 16.76 -13.92 1.39
C ALA A 67 15.36 -13.30 1.43
N VAL A 68 15.04 -12.68 2.57
CA VAL A 68 13.85 -11.83 2.71
C VAL A 68 14.27 -10.55 3.42
N ASN A 69 14.37 -9.48 2.64
CA ASN A 69 14.85 -8.18 3.10
C ASN A 69 13.68 -7.21 3.14
N GLU A 70 13.48 -6.52 4.25
CA GLU A 70 12.51 -5.43 4.33
C GLU A 70 13.05 -4.21 3.59
N ILE A 71 12.23 -3.59 2.73
CA ILE A 71 12.56 -2.33 2.07
C ILE A 71 11.77 -1.21 2.76
N ARG A 72 12.49 -0.14 3.07
CA ARG A 72 11.92 1.10 3.62
C ARG A 72 12.14 2.26 2.66
N GLU A 73 11.30 3.27 2.81
CA GLU A 73 11.43 4.50 2.03
C GLU A 73 12.76 5.20 2.38
N LYS A 74 13.50 5.66 1.37
CA LYS A 74 14.82 6.29 1.59
C LYS A 74 14.69 7.58 2.41
N ARG A 75 13.66 8.37 2.15
CA ARG A 75 13.34 9.62 2.85
C ARG A 75 11.83 9.75 2.97
N ALA A 76 11.31 9.54 4.17
CA ALA A 76 9.89 9.63 4.50
C ALA A 76 9.49 10.97 5.14
N THR A 77 10.26 12.04 4.88
CA THR A 77 10.08 13.36 5.48
C THR A 77 9.27 14.32 4.62
N PHE A 78 9.10 14.02 3.33
CA PHE A 78 8.39 14.87 2.38
C PHE A 78 7.35 14.08 1.61
N VAL A 79 6.35 14.80 1.10
CA VAL A 79 5.22 14.20 0.38
C VAL A 79 5.63 13.86 -1.05
N LYS A 80 5.21 12.68 -1.51
CA LYS A 80 5.48 12.16 -2.85
C LYS A 80 4.17 11.74 -3.52
N ASN A 81 4.21 11.65 -4.85
CA ASN A 81 3.12 11.10 -5.63
C ASN A 81 3.51 9.70 -6.10
N PHE A 82 2.64 8.72 -5.87
CA PHE A 82 2.86 7.34 -6.27
C PHE A 82 1.82 6.90 -7.29
N GLY A 83 2.29 6.37 -8.42
CA GLY A 83 1.46 5.58 -9.31
C GLY A 83 1.48 4.11 -8.89
N VAL A 84 0.30 3.52 -8.81
CA VAL A 84 0.12 2.11 -8.47
C VAL A 84 -0.59 1.41 -9.61
N TRP A 85 0.09 0.41 -10.18
CA TRP A 85 -0.47 -0.51 -11.15
C TRP A 85 -0.90 -1.76 -10.39
N LEU A 86 -2.18 -2.08 -10.49
CA LEU A 86 -2.75 -3.25 -9.84
C LEU A 86 -3.59 -4.04 -10.83
N ARG A 87 -3.68 -5.34 -10.56
CA ARG A 87 -4.73 -6.20 -11.06
C ARG A 87 -5.65 -6.51 -9.89
N TYR A 88 -6.95 -6.55 -10.14
CA TYR A 88 -7.87 -7.10 -9.17
C TYR A 88 -8.96 -7.95 -9.83
N ASP A 89 -9.47 -8.91 -9.06
CA ASP A 89 -10.57 -9.76 -9.49
C ASP A 89 -11.89 -9.23 -8.90
N SER A 90 -12.82 -8.84 -9.78
CA SER A 90 -14.20 -8.51 -9.46
C SER A 90 -15.04 -9.78 -9.34
N ARG A 91 -16.36 -9.64 -9.10
CA ARG A 91 -17.27 -10.80 -9.12
C ARG A 91 -17.42 -11.42 -10.51
N THR A 92 -17.22 -10.62 -11.56
CA THR A 92 -17.46 -11.02 -12.95
C THR A 92 -16.18 -11.41 -13.66
N GLY A 93 -15.05 -10.74 -13.37
CA GLY A 93 -13.82 -10.97 -14.11
C GLY A 93 -12.60 -10.23 -13.54
N THR A 94 -11.49 -10.31 -14.28
CA THR A 94 -10.19 -9.80 -13.83
C THR A 94 -9.87 -8.49 -14.54
N HIS A 95 -9.54 -7.44 -13.79
CA HIS A 95 -9.33 -6.10 -14.34
C HIS A 95 -7.99 -5.52 -13.92
N ASN A 96 -7.32 -4.86 -14.85
CA ASN A 96 -6.14 -4.04 -14.56
C ASN A 96 -6.58 -2.61 -14.26
N MET A 97 -5.95 -1.99 -13.28
CA MET A 97 -6.18 -0.60 -12.92
C MET A 97 -4.87 0.12 -12.65
N TYR A 98 -4.93 1.43 -12.91
CA TYR A 98 -3.91 2.37 -12.51
C TYR A 98 -4.53 3.40 -11.57
N LYS A 99 -3.96 3.56 -10.37
CA LYS A 99 -4.38 4.55 -9.37
C LYS A 99 -3.19 5.42 -8.98
N GLU A 100 -3.46 6.64 -8.58
CA GLU A 100 -2.45 7.58 -8.09
C GLU A 100 -2.80 7.91 -6.64
N VAL A 101 -1.79 7.88 -5.76
CA VAL A 101 -1.95 8.11 -4.33
C VAL A 101 -0.84 9.06 -3.88
N ARG A 102 -1.19 10.03 -3.03
CA ARG A 102 -0.24 10.97 -2.43
C ARG A 102 0.06 10.57 -0.99
N ASP A 103 1.32 10.28 -0.69
CA ASP A 103 1.76 9.86 0.65
C ASP A 103 3.26 10.17 0.82
N ILE A 104 3.78 10.05 2.04
CA ILE A 104 5.21 10.17 2.35
C ILE A 104 6.00 8.88 2.07
N SER A 105 5.33 7.74 1.89
CA SER A 105 5.98 6.44 1.66
C SER A 105 5.18 5.50 0.75
N GLN A 106 5.88 4.54 0.12
CA GLN A 106 5.21 3.47 -0.64
C GLN A 106 4.29 2.61 0.23
N ASN A 107 4.64 2.38 1.49
CA ASN A 107 3.82 1.59 2.42
C ASN A 107 2.49 2.30 2.72
N GLY A 108 2.55 3.61 2.97
CA GLY A 108 1.36 4.45 3.17
C GLY A 108 0.48 4.50 1.93
N ALA A 109 1.08 4.66 0.74
CA ALA A 109 0.35 4.65 -0.52
C ALA A 109 -0.42 3.33 -0.74
N VAL A 110 0.20 2.19 -0.44
CA VAL A 110 -0.47 0.87 -0.52
C VAL A 110 -1.53 0.69 0.56
N SER A 111 -1.32 1.22 1.76
CA SER A 111 -2.33 1.24 2.82
C SER A 111 -3.59 1.99 2.38
N GLN A 112 -3.44 3.21 1.85
CA GLN A 112 -4.56 4.00 1.32
C GLN A 112 -5.24 3.29 0.14
N LEU A 113 -4.47 2.68 -0.74
CA LEU A 113 -4.99 1.92 -1.89
C LEU A 113 -5.90 0.76 -1.45
N TYR A 114 -5.51 -0.01 -0.43
CA TYR A 114 -6.34 -1.10 0.07
C TYR A 114 -7.68 -0.60 0.61
N ALA A 115 -7.68 0.51 1.36
CA ALA A 115 -8.91 1.12 1.85
C ALA A 115 -9.79 1.63 0.70
N GLU A 116 -9.19 2.29 -0.29
CA GLU A 116 -9.90 2.78 -1.47
C GLU A 116 -10.53 1.64 -2.30
N MET A 117 -9.78 0.57 -2.55
CA MET A 117 -10.25 -0.59 -3.32
C MET A 117 -11.38 -1.33 -2.60
N ALA A 118 -11.30 -1.43 -1.28
CA ALA A 118 -12.39 -1.99 -0.47
C ALA A 118 -13.64 -1.10 -0.52
N GLY A 119 -13.50 0.23 -0.38
CA GLY A 119 -14.62 1.16 -0.36
C GLY A 119 -15.32 1.32 -1.72
N ARG A 120 -14.55 1.54 -2.80
CA ARG A 120 -15.11 1.83 -4.13
C ARG A 120 -15.51 0.59 -4.92
N HIS A 121 -14.73 -0.49 -4.80
CA HIS A 121 -14.89 -1.67 -5.64
C HIS A 121 -15.26 -2.93 -4.85
N ARG A 122 -15.39 -2.85 -3.52
CA ARG A 122 -15.62 -4.00 -2.63
C ARG A 122 -14.60 -5.12 -2.84
N ALA A 123 -13.38 -4.75 -3.26
CA ALA A 123 -12.33 -5.69 -3.56
C ALA A 123 -11.69 -6.19 -2.26
N LEU A 124 -11.69 -7.50 -2.04
CA LEU A 124 -11.03 -8.10 -0.89
C LEU A 124 -9.51 -8.02 -1.06
N PRO A 125 -8.73 -7.96 0.04
CA PRO A 125 -7.26 -7.97 -0.02
C PRO A 125 -6.67 -9.18 -0.75
N SER A 126 -7.37 -10.32 -0.75
CA SER A 126 -7.00 -11.54 -1.48
C SER A 126 -7.05 -11.37 -3.00
N ASN A 127 -7.95 -10.53 -3.49
CA ASN A 127 -8.23 -10.36 -4.92
C ASN A 127 -7.36 -9.28 -5.55
N ILE A 128 -6.60 -8.51 -4.75
CA ILE A 128 -5.80 -7.39 -5.22
C ILE A 128 -4.34 -7.83 -5.33
N GLN A 129 -3.80 -7.75 -6.54
CA GLN A 129 -2.40 -7.95 -6.84
C GLN A 129 -1.76 -6.64 -7.29
N ILE A 130 -0.82 -6.12 -6.51
CA ILE A 130 -0.03 -4.95 -6.89
C ILE A 130 1.10 -5.40 -7.81
N ILE A 131 1.14 -4.84 -9.02
CA ILE A 131 2.11 -5.16 -10.05
C ILE A 131 3.35 -4.28 -9.88
N ARG A 132 3.13 -2.98 -9.71
CA ARG A 132 4.21 -1.99 -9.56
C ARG A 132 3.72 -0.81 -8.73
N VAL A 133 4.63 -0.25 -7.94
CA VAL A 133 4.47 1.06 -7.30
C VAL A 133 5.68 1.88 -7.70
N ALA A 134 5.46 3.09 -8.23
CA ALA A 134 6.54 4.00 -8.63
C ALA A 134 6.23 5.42 -8.17
N GLU A 135 7.27 6.15 -7.79
CA GLU A 135 7.19 7.60 -7.58
C GLU A 135 7.06 8.29 -8.95
N ILE A 136 6.18 9.29 -9.03
CA ILE A 136 5.82 9.99 -10.26
C ILE A 136 5.96 11.50 -10.04
N LYS A 137 6.47 12.21 -11.05
CA LYS A 137 6.56 13.67 -11.00
C LYS A 137 5.17 14.29 -11.08
N ALA A 138 4.96 15.47 -10.47
CA ALA A 138 3.66 16.14 -10.48
C ALA A 138 3.10 16.35 -11.91
N SER A 139 3.96 16.68 -12.88
CA SER A 139 3.59 16.85 -14.29
C SER A 139 3.12 15.56 -15.00
N GLN A 140 3.44 14.39 -14.44
CA GLN A 140 3.08 13.09 -15.00
C GLN A 140 1.81 12.51 -14.37
N CYS A 141 1.29 13.12 -13.30
CA CYS A 141 0.06 12.69 -12.66
C CYS A 141 -1.16 13.01 -13.53
N ARG A 142 -1.97 11.99 -13.78
CA ARG A 142 -3.10 12.03 -14.71
C ARG A 142 -4.45 12.18 -14.00
N ARG A 143 -4.52 11.95 -12.68
CA ARG A 143 -5.78 11.96 -11.95
C ARG A 143 -6.15 13.38 -11.50
N PRO A 144 -7.37 13.88 -11.78
CA PRO A 144 -7.76 15.26 -11.43
C PRO A 144 -7.61 15.62 -9.95
N HIS A 145 -7.97 14.69 -9.04
CA HIS A 145 -7.83 14.91 -7.60
C HIS A 145 -6.38 15.06 -7.14
N MET A 146 -5.40 14.53 -7.90
CA MET A 146 -3.98 14.73 -7.63
C MET A 146 -3.53 16.10 -8.13
N GLN A 147 -3.98 16.49 -9.32
CA GLN A 147 -3.59 17.75 -9.97
C GLN A 147 -4.00 18.98 -9.16
N GLN A 148 -5.17 18.93 -8.50
CA GLN A 148 -5.64 19.98 -7.59
C GLN A 148 -4.70 20.25 -6.41
N MET A 149 -3.82 19.31 -6.07
CA MET A 149 -2.95 19.40 -4.89
C MET A 149 -1.54 19.94 -5.20
N PHE A 150 -1.23 20.33 -6.43
CA PHE A 150 0.14 20.71 -6.84
C PHE A 150 0.44 22.20 -6.76
N ASP A 151 -0.55 23.05 -6.49
CA ASP A 151 -0.29 24.48 -6.31
C ASP A 151 0.54 24.74 -5.05
N SER A 152 1.65 25.45 -5.22
CA SER A 152 2.53 25.92 -4.13
C SER A 152 1.83 26.88 -3.17
N LYS A 153 0.81 27.61 -3.65
CA LYS A 153 0.03 28.58 -2.87
C LYS A 153 -1.28 28.01 -2.33
N LEU A 154 -1.46 26.68 -2.41
CA LEU A 154 -2.68 26.00 -1.98
C LEU A 154 -3.00 26.34 -0.51
N LYS A 155 -4.20 26.89 -0.29
CA LYS A 155 -4.77 27.15 1.03
C LYS A 155 -6.14 26.48 1.11
N LEU A 156 -6.38 25.75 2.19
CA LEU A 156 -7.65 25.05 2.43
C LEU A 156 -8.27 25.57 3.73
N PRO A 157 -9.40 26.30 3.69
CA PRO A 157 -10.09 26.74 4.89
C PRO A 157 -10.73 25.54 5.62
N ALA A 158 -10.67 25.54 6.95
CA ALA A 158 -11.36 24.54 7.76
C ALA A 158 -12.85 24.90 7.93
N ILE A 159 -13.69 24.41 7.01
CA ILE A 159 -15.11 24.82 6.87
C ILE A 159 -15.97 24.37 8.06
N ARG A 160 -15.88 23.10 8.46
CA ARG A 160 -16.70 22.51 9.54
C ARG A 160 -15.81 21.75 10.50
N ARG A 161 -15.67 22.23 11.74
CA ARG A 161 -14.79 21.62 12.75
C ARG A 161 -15.58 20.72 13.70
N ILE A 162 -15.44 19.42 13.50
CA ILE A 162 -15.94 18.39 14.44
C ILE A 162 -14.71 17.75 15.08
N PHE A 163 -14.51 17.97 16.38
CA PHE A 163 -13.35 17.43 17.09
C PHE A 163 -13.61 15.98 17.56
N PRO A 164 -12.68 15.05 17.33
CA PRO A 164 -12.73 13.73 17.95
C PRO A 164 -12.34 13.85 19.43
N THR A 165 -13.32 14.12 20.29
CA THR A 165 -13.09 14.32 21.73
C THR A 165 -12.48 13.06 22.37
N PRO A 166 -11.36 13.19 23.12
CA PRO A 166 -10.80 12.11 23.92
C PRO A 166 -11.83 11.50 24.88
N LYS A 167 -11.69 10.20 25.16
CA LYS A 167 -12.71 9.42 25.89
C LYS A 167 -13.00 9.97 27.30
N ASP A 168 -11.97 10.45 27.99
CA ASP A 168 -12.03 11.09 29.31
C ASP A 168 -12.79 12.42 29.31
N LYS A 169 -12.77 13.14 28.18
CA LYS A 169 -13.44 14.45 28.02
C LYS A 169 -14.83 14.35 27.40
N LYS A 170 -15.30 13.14 27.08
CA LYS A 170 -16.58 12.93 26.40
C LYS A 170 -17.71 12.84 27.44
N SER A 171 -18.62 13.81 27.42
CA SER A 171 -19.85 13.79 28.22
C SER A 171 -21.09 13.57 27.35
N VAL A 172 -22.13 12.99 27.95
CA VAL A 172 -23.44 12.80 27.28
C VAL A 172 -24.24 14.10 27.29
N PHE A 173 -24.17 14.87 28.38
CA PHE A 173 -24.85 16.14 28.54
C PHE A 173 -23.86 17.30 28.55
N CYS A 174 -24.23 18.38 27.89
CA CYS A 174 -23.48 19.63 27.83
C CYS A 174 -24.46 20.81 27.98
N ALA A 175 -24.06 21.83 28.74
CA ALA A 175 -24.91 23.00 28.99
C ALA A 175 -25.09 23.92 27.76
N ARG A 176 -24.20 23.83 26.77
CA ARG A 176 -24.19 24.69 25.58
C ARG A 176 -24.15 23.84 24.31
N LYS A 177 -24.81 24.33 23.26
CA LYS A 177 -24.74 23.74 21.91
C LYS A 177 -23.32 23.91 21.34
N PRO A 178 -22.80 22.91 20.61
CA PRO A 178 -21.48 23.01 20.01
C PRO A 178 -21.45 24.05 18.89
N THR A 179 -20.32 24.75 18.76
CA THR A 179 -20.08 25.68 17.64
C THR A 179 -19.20 24.98 16.60
N LEU A 180 -19.68 24.91 15.35
CA LEU A 180 -19.01 24.17 14.27
C LEU A 180 -18.23 25.06 13.29
N PHE A 181 -18.55 26.35 13.27
CA PHE A 181 -17.82 27.38 12.56
C PHE A 181 -16.89 28.08 13.55
N LEU A 182 -15.58 27.89 13.39
CA LEU A 182 -14.58 28.53 14.24
C LEU A 182 -13.93 29.62 13.40
N GLN A 183 -14.16 30.87 13.80
CA GLN A 183 -13.58 32.05 13.18
C GLN A 183 -12.04 32.04 13.31
#